data_AF-A0A382JGM7-F1
#
_entry.id   AF-A0A382JGM7-F1
#
_cell.length_a   1.000
_cell.length_b   1.000
_cell.length_c   1.000
_cell.angle_alpha   90.00
_cell.angle_beta   90.00
_cell.angle_gamma   90.00
#
_symmetry.space_group_name_H-M   'P 1'
#
loop_
_entity.id
_entity.type
_entity.pdbx_description
1 polymer ?
#
loop_
_entity_poly.entity_id
_entity_poly.type
_entity_poly.pdbx_seq_one_letter_code
_entity_poly.pdbx_strand_id
1 'polypeptide(L)'
;HQIASEALRELDSEQAAPLLVDNLEARGLISDVLAETGSGRTGQARAVQDQISQWKAEGIRAGDLPPDEELAVVYGAYEERLIAWGAYDFDDLLLRWADRLRGDAALSGQHERCRWLLVDEFQDVNAVKYRLVRALAGEGDGLFVIGDPDQAIYGFRGADAGFFHRLRTDFPAAVDVTLETNYRSVTGIARAATELLGKGPLSPLPAGRAAIELIDTPSETAEAVAVVHRARDLVGGTDMLNSTSTGPEAGEYGFGDMAILVRTGQQAVEIERCLLEEGLPYRLLGHTSFLGERGPREALAFFRYALEPTRPLRLLEALRGSSPFHPGDAAVRDLSRALVSTQVMD
;
A
#
# COMPACT_ATOMS: atom_id res chain seq x y z
N HIS A 1 5.72 -4.07 7.93
CA HIS A 1 4.81 -3.36 8.85
C HIS A 1 4.39 -4.23 10.03
N GLN A 2 3.71 -5.36 9.83
CA GLN A 2 3.31 -6.23 10.95
C GLN A 2 4.50 -6.68 11.81
N ILE A 3 5.53 -7.26 11.18
CA ILE A 3 6.78 -7.67 11.87
C ILE A 3 7.39 -6.50 12.65
N ALA A 4 7.46 -5.32 12.05
CA ALA A 4 7.98 -4.11 12.70
C ALA A 4 7.14 -3.69 13.92
N SER A 5 5.81 -3.77 13.82
CA SER A 5 4.89 -3.46 14.91
C SER A 5 5.05 -4.43 16.08
N GLU A 6 5.15 -5.72 15.81
CA GLU A 6 5.40 -6.76 16.82
C GLU A 6 6.77 -6.57 17.48
N ALA A 7 7.82 -6.36 16.68
CA ALA A 7 9.17 -6.13 17.17
C ALA A 7 9.27 -4.86 18.05
N LEU A 8 8.63 -3.76 17.64
CA LEU A 8 8.60 -2.53 18.43
C LEU A 8 7.87 -2.73 19.76
N ARG A 9 6.74 -3.45 19.79
CA ARG A 9 6.03 -3.75 21.04
C ARG A 9 6.86 -4.55 22.03
N GLU A 10 7.67 -5.49 21.54
CA GLU A 10 8.58 -6.26 22.39
C GLU A 10 9.75 -5.41 22.89
N LEU A 11 10.35 -4.58 22.02
CA LEU A 11 11.48 -3.73 22.36
C LEU A 11 11.10 -2.57 23.28
N ASP A 12 9.87 -2.06 23.16
CA ASP A 12 9.35 -0.92 23.93
C ASP A 12 8.61 -1.35 25.20
N SER A 13 8.89 -2.54 25.74
CA SER A 13 8.20 -3.19 26.89
C SER A 13 7.97 -2.33 28.15
N GLU A 14 8.57 -1.14 28.27
CA GLU A 14 8.37 -0.17 29.35
C GLU A 14 7.47 1.04 29.00
N GLN A 15 7.15 1.27 27.73
CA GLN A 15 6.28 2.35 27.25
C GLN A 15 4.98 1.80 26.66
N ALA A 16 3.87 2.55 26.83
CA ALA A 16 2.60 2.16 26.22
C ALA A 16 2.77 2.09 24.70
N ALA A 17 2.38 0.95 24.09
CA ALA A 17 2.55 0.72 22.65
C ALA A 17 2.06 1.93 21.83
N PRO A 18 2.81 2.35 20.80
CA PRO A 18 2.47 3.52 20.02
C PRO A 18 1.12 3.33 19.34
N LEU A 19 0.32 4.40 19.29
CA LEU A 19 -0.92 4.40 18.53
C LEU A 19 -0.59 4.39 17.05
N LEU A 20 -1.19 3.49 16.29
CA LEU A 20 -1.02 3.46 14.84
C LEU A 20 -2.05 4.37 14.18
N VAL A 21 -1.54 5.31 13.39
CA VAL A 21 -2.29 6.27 12.59
C VAL A 21 -2.44 5.73 11.17
N ASP A 22 -3.68 5.58 10.71
CA ASP A 22 -3.96 5.17 9.33
C ASP A 22 -3.79 6.31 8.32
N ASN A 23 -3.84 5.99 7.03
CA ASN A 23 -3.63 6.98 5.97
C ASN A 23 -4.66 8.13 5.96
N LEU A 24 -5.87 7.90 6.44
CA LEU A 24 -6.92 8.93 6.47
C LEU A 24 -6.75 9.83 7.69
N GLU A 25 -6.40 9.26 8.85
CA GLU A 25 -6.02 10.00 10.05
C GLU A 25 -4.78 10.86 9.77
N ALA A 26 -3.70 10.28 9.23
CA ALA A 26 -2.48 10.99 8.87
C ALA A 26 -2.75 12.17 7.93
N ARG A 27 -3.61 11.98 6.92
CA ARG A 27 -4.02 13.05 6.00
C ARG A 27 -4.77 14.17 6.71
N GLY A 28 -5.64 13.84 7.66
CA GLY A 28 -6.34 14.82 8.49
C GLY A 28 -5.36 15.66 9.31
N LEU A 29 -4.34 15.02 9.90
CA LEU A 29 -3.29 15.71 10.66
C LEU A 29 -2.43 16.61 9.79
N ILE A 30 -2.02 16.14 8.62
CA ILE A 30 -1.28 16.96 7.65
C ILE A 30 -2.14 18.15 7.19
N SER A 31 -3.44 17.96 6.98
CA SER A 31 -4.35 19.05 6.64
C SER A 31 -4.42 20.12 7.73
N ASP A 32 -4.42 19.71 9.01
CA ASP A 32 -4.37 20.67 10.11
C ASP A 32 -3.04 21.42 10.13
N VAL A 33 -1.91 20.70 10.04
CA VAL A 33 -0.57 21.30 10.03
C VAL A 33 -0.43 22.30 8.89
N LEU A 34 -0.90 21.98 7.68
CA LEU A 34 -0.87 22.90 6.53
C LEU A 34 -1.64 24.21 6.80
N ALA A 35 -2.80 24.12 7.46
CA ALA A 35 -3.58 25.29 7.82
C ALA A 35 -2.90 26.11 8.92
N GLU A 36 -2.24 25.46 9.87
CA GLU A 36 -1.56 26.10 11.00
C GLU A 36 -0.26 26.79 10.60
N THR A 37 0.52 26.21 9.68
CA THR A 37 1.77 26.81 9.19
C THR A 37 1.54 27.89 8.13
N GLY A 38 0.29 28.11 7.70
CA GLY A 38 -0.02 29.05 6.63
C GLY A 38 0.52 28.62 5.27
N SER A 39 0.67 27.30 5.06
CA SER A 39 1.21 26.73 3.82
C SER A 39 0.36 27.10 2.60
N GLY A 40 1.03 27.46 1.50
CA GLY A 40 0.42 27.68 0.20
C GLY A 40 -0.16 26.41 -0.43
N ARG A 41 0.07 25.24 0.18
CA ARG A 41 -0.44 23.93 -0.22
C ARG A 41 -1.67 23.48 0.57
N THR A 42 -2.34 24.41 1.25
CA THR A 42 -3.63 24.13 1.91
C THR A 42 -4.61 23.49 0.91
N GLY A 43 -5.21 22.36 1.30
CA GLY A 43 -6.07 21.54 0.42
C GLY A 43 -5.34 20.45 -0.39
N GLN A 44 -4.01 20.40 -0.35
CA GLN A 44 -3.19 19.39 -1.02
C GLN A 44 -2.64 18.33 -0.06
N ALA A 45 -3.32 18.08 1.07
CA ALA A 45 -2.85 17.19 2.13
C ALA A 45 -2.48 15.78 1.64
N ARG A 46 -3.19 15.26 0.62
CA ARG A 46 -2.85 13.97 0.00
C ARG A 46 -1.47 14.01 -0.69
N ALA A 47 -1.21 15.02 -1.51
CA ALA A 47 0.07 15.13 -2.22
C ALA A 47 1.23 15.34 -1.24
N VAL A 48 1.00 16.12 -0.17
CA VAL A 48 1.98 16.32 0.90
C VAL A 48 2.23 15.02 1.68
N GLN A 49 1.18 14.26 1.99
CA GLN A 49 1.29 12.94 2.61
C GLN A 49 2.12 11.98 1.75
N ASP A 50 1.84 11.92 0.45
CA ASP A 50 2.55 11.05 -0.49
C ASP A 50 4.05 11.43 -0.54
N GLN A 51 4.37 12.73 -0.52
CA GLN A 51 5.76 13.23 -0.49
C GLN A 51 6.48 12.89 0.83
N ILE A 52 5.81 13.06 1.97
CA ILE A 52 6.37 12.68 3.28
C ILE A 52 6.63 11.18 3.34
N SER A 53 5.68 10.37 2.87
CA SER A 53 5.82 8.91 2.79
C SER A 53 7.00 8.50 1.91
N GLN A 54 7.21 9.19 0.78
CA GLN A 54 8.39 8.96 -0.06
C GLN A 54 9.70 9.27 0.67
N TRP A 55 9.81 10.43 1.33
CA TRP A 55 11.02 10.75 2.12
C TRP A 55 11.27 9.73 3.22
N LYS A 56 10.22 9.34 3.93
CA LYS A 56 10.28 8.29 4.95
C LYS A 56 10.75 6.96 4.36
N ALA A 57 10.25 6.55 3.18
CA ALA A 57 10.67 5.34 2.47
C ALA A 57 12.15 5.36 2.04
N GLU A 58 12.68 6.54 1.72
CA GLU A 58 14.09 6.80 1.43
C GLU A 58 14.95 6.88 2.70
N GLY A 59 14.31 6.97 3.87
CA GLY A 59 14.97 7.10 5.17
C GLY A 59 15.39 8.51 5.52
N ILE A 60 14.81 9.51 4.87
CA ILE A 60 15.00 10.95 5.09
C ILE A 60 14.06 11.41 6.19
N ARG A 61 14.59 12.10 7.20
CA ARG A 61 13.84 12.72 8.30
C ARG A 61 13.56 14.19 8.01
N ALA A 62 12.61 14.78 8.73
CA ALA A 62 12.32 16.21 8.59
C ALA A 62 13.58 17.08 8.83
N GLY A 63 14.42 16.70 9.79
CA GLY A 63 15.68 17.39 10.10
C GLY A 63 16.80 17.22 9.08
N ASP A 64 16.68 16.29 8.12
CA ASP A 64 17.63 16.12 7.03
C ASP A 64 17.33 17.05 5.83
N LEU A 65 16.13 17.63 5.80
CA LEU A 65 15.69 18.55 4.76
C LEU A 65 16.12 20.00 5.08
N PRO A 66 16.29 20.86 4.06
CA PRO A 66 16.57 22.27 4.30
C PRO A 66 15.45 22.93 5.12
N PRO A 67 15.77 23.55 6.28
CA PRO A 67 14.75 24.00 7.25
C PRO A 67 13.88 25.16 6.74
N ASP A 68 14.36 25.87 5.73
CA ASP A 68 13.73 26.98 5.04
C ASP A 68 12.75 26.55 3.94
N GLU A 69 12.70 25.26 3.60
CA GLU A 69 11.68 24.73 2.71
C GLU A 69 10.33 24.54 3.43
N GLU A 70 9.26 25.03 2.79
CA GLU A 70 7.89 24.95 3.30
C GLU A 70 7.50 23.52 3.72
N LEU A 71 7.84 22.52 2.89
CA LEU A 71 7.50 21.14 3.20
C LEU A 71 8.34 20.54 4.32
N ALA A 72 9.56 21.03 4.56
CA ALA A 72 10.37 20.59 5.69
C ALA A 72 9.73 21.05 7.00
N VAL A 73 9.23 22.30 7.05
CA VAL A 73 8.47 22.83 8.19
C VAL A 73 7.19 22.02 8.43
N VAL A 74 6.44 21.71 7.37
CA VAL A 74 5.22 20.89 7.47
C VAL A 74 5.53 19.47 7.93
N TYR A 75 6.59 18.85 7.40
CA TYR A 75 7.00 17.50 7.79
C TYR A 75 7.45 17.47 9.26
N GLY A 76 8.26 18.44 9.70
CA GLY A 76 8.69 18.55 11.10
C GLY A 76 7.52 18.72 12.06
N ALA A 77 6.60 19.65 11.78
CA ALA A 77 5.41 19.86 12.61
C ALA A 77 4.48 18.63 12.63
N TYR A 78 4.41 17.86 11.54
CA TYR A 78 3.69 16.59 11.50
C TYR A 78 4.37 15.52 12.37
N GLU A 79 5.69 15.35 12.31
CA GLU A 79 6.41 14.40 13.17
C GLU A 79 6.30 14.78 14.66
N GLU A 80 6.42 16.06 14.99
CA GLU A 80 6.23 16.57 16.36
C GLU A 80 4.84 16.23 16.90
N ARG A 81 3.79 16.37 16.07
CA ARG A 81 2.41 16.00 16.40
C ARG A 81 2.29 14.51 16.75
N LEU A 82 2.87 13.65 15.91
CA LEU A 82 2.84 12.21 16.12
C LEU A 82 3.56 11.82 17.41
N ILE A 83 4.74 12.40 17.66
CA ILE A 83 5.53 12.18 18.88
C ILE A 83 4.74 12.61 20.11
N ALA A 84 4.18 13.82 20.10
CA ALA A 84 3.41 14.38 21.21
C ALA A 84 2.11 13.62 21.52
N TRP A 85 1.70 12.65 20.67
CA TRP A 85 0.55 11.79 20.95
C TRP A 85 0.94 10.33 21.19
N GLY A 86 2.24 10.03 21.22
CA GLY A 86 2.75 8.66 21.31
C GLY A 86 2.21 7.80 20.16
N ALA A 87 2.21 8.36 18.94
CA ALA A 87 1.63 7.75 17.76
C ALA A 87 2.66 7.62 16.63
N TYR A 88 2.47 6.63 15.77
CA TYR A 88 3.27 6.36 14.56
C TYR A 88 2.33 6.19 13.37
N ASP A 89 2.74 6.67 12.19
CA ASP A 89 2.14 6.19 10.95
C ASP A 89 2.80 4.86 10.50
N PHE A 90 2.37 4.33 9.36
CA PHE A 90 2.91 3.06 8.85
C PHE A 90 4.41 3.15 8.52
N ASP A 91 4.87 4.26 7.92
CA ASP A 91 6.26 4.40 7.52
C ASP A 91 7.16 4.55 8.75
N ASP A 92 6.68 5.23 9.79
CA ASP A 92 7.35 5.35 11.09
C ASP A 92 7.63 3.99 11.73
N LEU A 93 6.73 3.00 11.60
CA LEU A 93 7.00 1.66 12.13
C LEU A 93 8.30 1.07 11.56
N LEU A 94 8.50 1.19 10.25
CA LEU A 94 9.68 0.65 9.59
C LEU A 94 10.94 1.43 9.99
N LEU A 95 10.81 2.76 9.99
CA LEU A 95 11.87 3.70 10.32
C LEU A 95 12.35 3.55 11.76
N ARG A 96 11.42 3.52 12.73
CA ARG A 96 11.73 3.36 14.16
C ARG A 96 12.34 1.99 14.42
N TRP A 97 11.82 0.94 13.80
CA TRP A 97 12.42 -0.39 13.93
C TRP A 97 13.84 -0.42 13.38
N ALA A 98 14.07 0.17 12.20
CA ALA A 98 15.40 0.27 11.61
C ALA A 98 16.38 1.03 12.52
N ASP A 99 15.94 2.08 13.20
CA ASP A 99 16.75 2.82 14.16
C ASP A 99 17.08 1.99 15.41
N ARG A 100 16.14 1.19 15.92
CA ARG A 100 16.38 0.29 17.07
C ARG A 100 17.35 -0.84 16.73
N LEU A 101 17.33 -1.31 15.48
CA LEU A 101 18.29 -2.30 14.98
C LEU A 101 19.70 -1.70 14.74
N ARG A 102 19.99 -0.45 15.08
CA ARG A 102 21.39 0.05 15.03
C ARG A 102 22.21 -0.35 16.25
N GLY A 103 21.59 -0.83 17.34
CA GLY A 103 22.29 -1.24 18.56
C GLY A 103 22.58 -2.75 18.60
N ASP A 104 23.83 -3.13 18.94
CA ASP A 104 24.32 -4.52 18.93
C ASP A 104 23.45 -5.50 19.75
N ALA A 105 22.96 -5.08 20.91
CA ALA A 105 22.17 -5.94 21.79
C ALA A 105 20.79 -6.29 21.18
N ALA A 106 20.11 -5.31 20.58
CA ALA A 106 18.80 -5.53 19.94
C ALA A 106 18.93 -6.37 18.65
N LEU A 107 20.03 -6.18 17.92
CA LEU A 107 20.34 -6.97 16.72
C LEU A 107 20.56 -8.45 17.04
N SER A 108 21.36 -8.76 18.06
CA SER A 108 21.70 -10.14 18.42
C SER A 108 20.48 -11.01 18.70
N GLY A 109 19.53 -10.52 19.51
CA GLY A 109 18.30 -11.24 19.82
C GLY A 109 17.35 -11.41 18.63
N GLN A 110 17.41 -10.49 17.65
CA GLN A 110 16.60 -10.59 16.43
C GLN A 110 17.23 -11.52 15.39
N HIS A 111 18.57 -11.55 15.28
CA HIS A 111 19.29 -12.50 14.42
C HIS A 111 19.03 -13.95 14.84
N GLU A 112 19.06 -14.24 16.14
CA GLU A 112 18.78 -15.59 16.65
C GLU A 112 17.36 -16.06 16.32
N ARG A 113 16.38 -15.15 16.35
CA ARG A 113 14.97 -15.44 16.03
C ARG A 113 14.73 -15.55 14.52
N CYS A 114 15.42 -14.73 13.73
CA CYS A 114 15.31 -14.66 12.29
C CYS A 114 16.50 -15.34 11.60
N ARG A 115 16.84 -16.56 12.04
CA ARG A 115 17.91 -17.35 11.42
C ARG A 115 17.71 -17.56 9.92
N TRP A 116 16.46 -17.66 9.47
CA TRP A 116 16.09 -17.79 8.06
C TRP A 116 15.15 -16.65 7.69
N LEU A 117 15.58 -15.79 6.77
CA LEU A 117 14.83 -14.63 6.32
C LEU A 117 14.43 -14.83 4.85
N LEU A 118 13.13 -14.97 4.62
CA LEU A 118 12.56 -15.05 3.28
C LEU A 118 11.93 -13.70 2.93
N VAL A 119 12.39 -13.10 1.85
CA VAL A 119 11.87 -11.82 1.34
C VAL A 119 11.30 -12.05 -0.04
N ASP A 120 9.97 -11.98 -0.14
CA ASP A 120 9.24 -12.06 -1.41
C ASP A 120 8.98 -10.66 -1.98
N GLU A 121 8.67 -10.58 -3.28
CA GLU A 121 8.41 -9.33 -4.01
C GLU A 121 9.51 -8.26 -3.83
N PHE A 122 10.78 -8.69 -3.92
CA PHE A 122 11.93 -7.83 -3.62
C PHE A 122 12.05 -6.58 -4.50
N GLN A 123 11.42 -6.60 -5.69
CA GLN A 123 11.33 -5.42 -6.55
C GLN A 123 10.56 -4.25 -5.93
N ASP A 124 9.77 -4.48 -4.88
CA ASP A 124 8.97 -3.47 -4.16
C ASP A 124 9.64 -2.99 -2.85
N VAL A 125 10.91 -3.32 -2.67
CA VAL A 125 11.72 -2.89 -1.53
C VAL A 125 12.18 -1.44 -1.73
N ASN A 126 11.98 -0.62 -0.69
CA ASN A 126 12.51 0.74 -0.60
C ASN A 126 13.75 0.77 0.31
N ALA A 127 14.39 1.94 0.43
CA ALA A 127 15.65 2.06 1.17
C ALA A 127 15.54 1.62 2.63
N VAL A 128 14.46 1.97 3.33
CA VAL A 128 14.27 1.56 4.74
C VAL A 128 14.05 0.05 4.86
N LYS A 129 13.21 -0.53 3.99
CA LYS A 129 13.02 -1.99 3.96
C LYS A 129 14.33 -2.72 3.65
N TYR A 130 15.14 -2.21 2.72
CA TYR A 130 16.45 -2.81 2.42
C TYR A 130 17.39 -2.75 3.62
N ARG A 131 17.44 -1.61 4.34
CA ARG A 131 18.21 -1.50 5.59
C ARG A 131 17.77 -2.53 6.62
N LEU A 132 16.45 -2.75 6.77
CA LEU A 132 15.91 -3.77 7.66
C LEU A 132 16.30 -5.18 7.23
N VAL A 133 16.16 -5.51 5.93
CA VAL A 133 16.58 -6.81 5.39
C VAL A 133 18.06 -7.06 5.69
N ARG A 134 18.94 -6.10 5.41
CA ARG A 134 20.36 -6.25 5.68
C ARG A 134 20.65 -6.37 7.17
N ALA A 135 20.00 -5.55 7.99
CA ALA A 135 20.15 -5.60 9.43
C ALA A 135 19.72 -6.96 10.00
N LEU A 136 18.67 -7.60 9.47
CA LEU A 136 18.19 -8.91 9.95
C LEU A 136 18.97 -10.09 9.37
N ALA A 137 19.46 -9.96 8.13
CA ALA A 137 20.20 -11.02 7.44
C ALA A 137 21.61 -11.25 8.03
N GLY A 138 22.18 -10.26 8.72
CA GLY A 138 23.56 -10.34 9.23
C GLY A 138 24.54 -10.59 8.08
N GLU A 139 25.31 -11.67 8.17
CA GLU A 139 26.26 -12.11 7.13
C GLU A 139 25.58 -12.78 5.92
N GLY A 140 24.28 -13.08 5.99
CA GLY A 140 23.48 -13.59 4.87
C GLY A 140 23.28 -15.11 4.82
N ASP A 141 23.78 -15.88 5.78
CA ASP A 141 23.73 -17.36 5.79
C ASP A 141 22.31 -17.96 5.68
N GLY A 142 21.28 -17.20 6.08
CA GLY A 142 19.88 -17.62 6.01
C GLY A 142 18.99 -16.71 5.17
N LEU A 143 19.56 -15.82 4.35
CA LEU A 143 18.79 -14.89 3.53
C LEU A 143 18.37 -15.56 2.21
N PHE A 144 17.07 -15.56 1.92
CA PHE A 144 16.50 -15.98 0.65
C PHE A 144 15.61 -14.86 0.09
N VAL A 145 15.94 -14.37 -1.09
CA VAL A 145 15.24 -13.25 -1.73
C VAL A 145 14.61 -13.73 -3.03
N ILE A 146 13.34 -13.39 -3.23
CA ILE A 146 12.55 -13.67 -4.43
C ILE A 146 12.04 -12.35 -4.98
N GLY A 147 12.13 -12.17 -6.29
CA GLY A 147 11.48 -11.06 -6.96
C GLY A 147 11.80 -11.01 -8.45
N ASP A 148 11.07 -10.15 -9.15
CA ASP A 148 11.21 -9.92 -10.59
C ASP A 148 11.42 -8.42 -10.85
N PRO A 149 12.63 -7.99 -11.27
CA PRO A 149 12.91 -6.60 -11.58
C PRO A 149 11.97 -5.98 -12.63
N ASP A 150 11.36 -6.77 -13.52
CA ASP A 150 10.42 -6.25 -14.52
C ASP A 150 9.04 -5.93 -13.94
N GLN A 151 8.74 -6.46 -12.76
CA GLN A 151 7.48 -6.24 -12.06
C GLN A 151 7.55 -5.07 -11.07
N ALA A 152 8.64 -4.28 -11.12
CA ALA A 152 8.86 -3.10 -10.28
C ALA A 152 7.92 -1.93 -10.66
N ILE A 153 6.63 -2.06 -10.35
CA ILE A 153 5.60 -1.05 -10.70
C ILE A 153 5.35 -0.02 -9.57
N TYR A 154 5.97 -0.19 -8.40
CA TYR A 154 5.77 0.66 -7.22
C TYR A 154 6.86 1.73 -7.01
N GLY A 155 7.59 2.13 -8.06
CA GLY A 155 8.64 3.15 -7.96
C GLY A 155 8.17 4.49 -7.40
N PHE A 156 6.91 4.88 -7.65
CA PHE A 156 6.29 6.08 -7.08
C PHE A 156 6.11 6.04 -5.55
N ARG A 157 6.33 4.89 -4.90
CA ARG A 157 6.35 4.70 -3.44
C ARG A 157 7.77 4.51 -2.90
N GLY A 158 8.79 4.87 -3.67
CA GLY A 158 10.20 4.75 -3.30
C GLY A 158 10.78 3.34 -3.40
N ALA A 159 10.08 2.40 -4.04
CA ALA A 159 10.69 1.11 -4.38
C ALA A 159 11.77 1.29 -5.46
N ASP A 160 12.89 0.58 -5.32
CA ASP A 160 14.03 0.69 -6.24
C ASP A 160 14.57 -0.70 -6.61
N ALA A 161 14.35 -1.11 -7.87
CA ALA A 161 14.89 -2.35 -8.41
C ALA A 161 16.44 -2.38 -8.41
N GLY A 162 17.10 -1.23 -8.24
CA GLY A 162 18.53 -1.13 -7.99
C GLY A 162 18.99 -1.89 -6.74
N PHE A 163 18.08 -2.20 -5.79
CA PHE A 163 18.42 -3.03 -4.64
C PHE A 163 18.81 -4.46 -5.01
N PHE A 164 18.39 -5.02 -6.15
CA PHE A 164 18.91 -6.31 -6.61
C PHE A 164 20.43 -6.25 -6.87
N HIS A 165 20.91 -5.16 -7.47
CA HIS A 165 22.34 -4.97 -7.70
C HIS A 165 23.10 -4.74 -6.40
N ARG A 166 22.53 -3.95 -5.47
CA ARG A 166 23.11 -3.74 -4.15
C ARG A 166 23.17 -5.04 -3.33
N LEU A 167 22.14 -5.88 -3.42
CA LEU A 167 22.10 -7.17 -2.75
C LEU A 167 23.29 -8.06 -3.15
N ARG A 168 23.60 -8.14 -4.45
CA ARG A 168 24.78 -8.87 -4.95
C ARG A 168 26.11 -8.30 -4.47
N THR A 169 26.15 -6.99 -4.22
CA THR A 169 27.35 -6.30 -3.72
C THR A 169 27.52 -6.53 -2.22
N ASP A 170 26.42 -6.43 -1.46
CA ASP A 170 26.39 -6.60 0.00
C ASP A 170 26.53 -8.09 0.40
N PHE A 171 26.05 -9.02 -0.42
CA PHE A 171 26.09 -10.48 -0.19
C PHE A 171 26.75 -11.21 -1.38
N PRO A 172 28.09 -11.12 -1.55
CA PRO A 172 28.79 -11.67 -2.71
C PRO A 172 28.79 -13.21 -2.78
N ALA A 173 28.48 -13.88 -1.67
CA ALA A 173 28.31 -15.34 -1.61
C ALA A 173 26.92 -15.81 -2.05
N ALA A 174 25.99 -14.89 -2.36
CA ALA A 174 24.65 -15.23 -2.79
C ALA A 174 24.66 -16.04 -4.09
N VAL A 175 23.79 -17.04 -4.15
CA VAL A 175 23.59 -17.86 -5.34
C VAL A 175 22.38 -17.36 -6.09
N ASP A 176 22.60 -16.89 -7.33
CA ASP A 176 21.53 -16.48 -8.21
C ASP A 176 20.88 -17.70 -8.88
N VAL A 177 19.56 -17.82 -8.74
CA VAL A 177 18.75 -18.83 -9.42
C VAL A 177 17.68 -18.13 -10.24
N THR A 178 17.64 -18.40 -11.55
CA THR A 178 16.62 -17.87 -12.45
C THR A 178 15.60 -18.94 -12.79
N LEU A 179 14.32 -18.61 -12.63
CA LEU A 179 13.20 -19.51 -12.95
C LEU A 179 12.62 -19.13 -14.32
N GLU A 180 12.93 -19.93 -15.34
CA GLU A 180 12.51 -19.65 -16.73
C GLU A 180 11.20 -20.37 -17.11
N THR A 181 10.75 -21.30 -16.28
CA THR A 181 9.56 -22.11 -16.54
C THR A 181 8.31 -21.40 -16.05
N ASN A 182 7.37 -21.13 -16.95
CA ASN A 182 6.09 -20.51 -16.65
C ASN A 182 5.01 -21.58 -16.46
N TYR A 183 4.43 -21.63 -15.26
CA TYR A 183 3.37 -22.58 -14.89
C TYR A 183 1.95 -21.98 -14.98
N ARG A 184 1.82 -20.68 -15.26
CA ARG A 184 0.56 -19.93 -15.18
C ARG A 184 -0.09 -19.68 -16.53
N SER A 185 0.70 -19.24 -17.51
CA SER A 185 0.20 -18.69 -18.77
C SER A 185 0.56 -19.60 -19.94
N VAL A 186 -0.38 -19.77 -20.87
CA VAL A 186 -0.15 -20.49 -22.13
C VAL A 186 0.80 -19.71 -23.05
N THR A 187 1.36 -20.41 -24.03
CA THR A 187 2.38 -19.89 -24.97
C THR A 187 2.02 -18.55 -25.62
N GLY A 188 0.75 -18.34 -26.01
CA GLY A 188 0.31 -17.10 -26.65
C GLY A 188 0.53 -15.86 -25.75
N ILE A 189 0.13 -15.96 -24.48
CA ILE A 189 0.26 -14.90 -23.48
C ILE A 189 1.72 -14.71 -23.08
N ALA A 190 2.42 -15.81 -22.76
CA ALA A 190 3.81 -15.75 -22.32
C ALA A 190 4.72 -15.10 -23.37
N ARG A 191 4.54 -15.46 -24.66
CA ARG A 191 5.30 -14.88 -25.77
C ARG A 191 5.03 -13.38 -25.93
N ALA A 192 3.76 -12.97 -25.90
CA ALA A 192 3.40 -11.56 -26.02
C ALA A 192 4.05 -10.71 -24.90
N ALA A 193 4.06 -11.22 -23.67
CA ALA A 193 4.72 -10.56 -22.55
C ALA A 193 6.24 -10.43 -22.75
N THR A 194 6.93 -11.51 -23.16
CA THR A 194 8.38 -11.47 -23.40
C THR A 194 8.77 -10.58 -24.57
N GLU A 195 7.97 -10.55 -25.64
CA GLU A 195 8.17 -9.66 -26.79
C GLU A 195 8.00 -8.20 -26.39
N LEU A 196 6.96 -7.88 -25.60
CA LEU A 196 6.72 -6.52 -25.09
C LEU A 196 7.87 -6.03 -24.22
N LEU A 197 8.44 -6.90 -23.39
CA LEU A 197 9.56 -6.58 -22.49
C LEU A 197 10.93 -6.65 -23.19
N GLY A 198 11.00 -7.12 -24.44
CA GLY A 198 12.26 -7.34 -25.15
C GLY A 198 13.17 -8.41 -24.53
N LYS A 199 12.57 -9.42 -23.89
CA LYS A 199 13.28 -10.49 -23.16
C LYS A 199 13.26 -11.83 -23.89
N GLY A 200 14.15 -12.73 -23.44
CA GLY A 200 14.19 -14.12 -23.90
C GLY A 200 12.88 -14.85 -23.60
N PRO A 201 12.56 -15.91 -24.36
CA PRO A 201 11.30 -16.64 -24.20
C PRO A 201 11.25 -17.37 -22.86
N LEU A 202 10.13 -17.24 -22.15
CA LEU A 202 9.78 -18.14 -21.05
C LEU A 202 9.39 -19.51 -21.61
N SER A 203 9.58 -20.58 -20.82
CA SER A 203 9.17 -21.94 -21.16
C SER A 203 7.80 -22.25 -20.56
N PRO A 204 6.68 -22.10 -21.30
CA PRO A 204 5.34 -22.24 -20.75
C PRO A 204 4.95 -23.71 -20.72
N LEU A 205 4.58 -24.23 -19.54
CA LEU A 205 4.11 -25.60 -19.36
C LEU A 205 2.62 -25.80 -19.67
N PRO A 206 1.70 -24.86 -19.36
CA PRO A 206 0.30 -25.03 -19.70
C PRO A 206 0.11 -25.27 -21.20
N ALA A 207 -0.50 -26.40 -21.55
CA ALA A 207 -0.86 -26.71 -22.91
C ALA A 207 -2.01 -25.79 -23.37
N GLY A 208 -1.92 -25.26 -24.58
CA GLY A 208 -2.95 -24.41 -25.15
C GLY A 208 -2.40 -23.27 -26.00
N ARG A 209 -3.28 -22.66 -26.78
CA ARG A 209 -3.03 -21.41 -27.52
C ARG A 209 -4.21 -20.49 -27.27
N ALA A 210 -4.14 -19.68 -26.22
CA ALA A 210 -5.05 -18.55 -26.10
C ALA A 210 -4.66 -17.52 -27.15
N ALA A 211 -5.63 -17.11 -27.97
CA ALA A 211 -5.50 -15.96 -28.82
C ALA A 211 -5.71 -14.71 -27.95
N ILE A 212 -4.79 -13.75 -28.05
CA ILE A 212 -5.03 -12.42 -27.48
C ILE A 212 -5.94 -11.69 -28.48
N GLU A 213 -7.15 -11.38 -28.05
CA GLU A 213 -8.12 -10.62 -28.83
C GLU A 213 -7.97 -9.14 -28.53
N LEU A 214 -7.95 -8.32 -29.58
CA LEU A 214 -7.98 -6.87 -29.46
C LEU A 214 -9.33 -6.39 -30.01
N ILE A 215 -10.12 -5.76 -29.15
CA ILE A 215 -11.42 -5.20 -29.50
C ILE A 215 -11.27 -3.69 -29.54
N ASP A 216 -11.43 -3.08 -30.71
CA ASP A 216 -11.44 -1.63 -30.88
C ASP A 216 -12.89 -1.12 -30.75
N THR A 217 -13.10 -0.11 -29.92
CA THR A 217 -14.42 0.42 -29.59
C THR A 217 -14.44 1.94 -29.70
N PRO A 218 -15.52 2.55 -30.22
CA PRO A 218 -15.57 3.98 -30.52
C PRO A 218 -15.74 4.89 -29.29
N SER A 219 -16.02 4.35 -28.10
CA SER A 219 -16.22 5.12 -26.87
C SER A 219 -16.01 4.25 -25.63
N GLU A 220 -15.80 4.89 -24.46
CA GLU A 220 -15.68 4.21 -23.16
C GLU A 220 -16.92 3.38 -22.83
N THR A 221 -18.13 3.89 -23.14
CA THR A 221 -19.37 3.13 -22.97
C THR A 221 -19.42 1.90 -23.88
N ALA A 222 -18.94 2.01 -25.12
CA ALA A 222 -18.90 0.87 -26.02
C ALA A 222 -17.87 -0.18 -25.57
N GLU A 223 -16.74 0.24 -25.01
CA GLU A 223 -15.75 -0.63 -24.36
C GLU A 223 -16.38 -1.37 -23.18
N ALA A 224 -17.04 -0.66 -22.26
CA ALA A 224 -17.70 -1.24 -21.10
C ALA A 224 -18.76 -2.29 -21.48
N VAL A 225 -19.61 -1.96 -22.46
CA VAL A 225 -20.61 -2.91 -23.00
C VAL A 225 -19.93 -4.13 -23.61
N ALA A 226 -18.87 -3.96 -24.39
CA ALA A 226 -18.13 -5.07 -24.99
C ALA A 226 -17.51 -6.00 -23.93
N VAL A 227 -16.90 -5.44 -22.88
CA VAL A 227 -16.34 -6.21 -21.75
C VAL A 227 -17.42 -7.02 -21.05
N VAL A 228 -18.57 -6.40 -20.73
CA VAL A 228 -19.69 -7.05 -20.03
C VAL A 228 -20.30 -8.17 -20.88
N HIS A 229 -20.52 -7.92 -22.18
CA HIS A 229 -20.99 -8.95 -23.11
C HIS A 229 -19.98 -10.11 -23.19
N ARG A 230 -18.68 -9.83 -23.30
CA ARG A 230 -17.66 -10.89 -23.37
C ARG A 230 -17.63 -11.73 -22.10
N ALA A 231 -17.71 -11.11 -20.92
CA ALA A 231 -17.77 -11.82 -19.65
C ALA A 231 -19.01 -12.74 -19.58
N ARG A 232 -20.19 -12.24 -20.01
CA ARG A 232 -21.42 -13.02 -20.07
C ARG A 232 -21.32 -14.21 -21.01
N ASP A 233 -20.73 -14.01 -22.19
CA ASP A 233 -20.55 -15.06 -23.20
C ASP A 233 -19.64 -16.18 -22.70
N LEU A 234 -18.56 -15.84 -21.99
CA LEU A 234 -17.63 -16.81 -21.40
C LEU A 234 -18.27 -17.65 -20.28
N VAL A 235 -19.18 -17.07 -19.49
CA VAL A 235 -19.97 -17.83 -18.48
C VAL A 235 -21.04 -18.72 -19.13
N GLY A 236 -21.34 -18.54 -20.41
CA GLY A 236 -22.26 -19.38 -21.17
C GLY A 236 -23.69 -18.83 -21.31
N GLY A 237 -23.93 -17.59 -20.89
CA GLY A 237 -25.23 -16.90 -21.03
C GLY A 237 -26.39 -17.54 -20.26
N THR A 238 -27.31 -16.72 -19.76
CA THR A 238 -28.58 -17.19 -19.17
C THR A 238 -29.56 -17.77 -20.21
N ASP A 239 -29.28 -17.62 -21.50
CA ASP A 239 -30.12 -18.10 -22.61
C ASP A 239 -29.60 -19.42 -23.18
N MET A 240 -29.67 -20.50 -22.40
CA MET A 240 -29.58 -21.87 -22.95
C MET A 240 -30.69 -22.18 -23.97
N LEU A 241 -31.67 -21.29 -24.19
CA LEU A 241 -32.79 -21.47 -25.11
C LEU A 241 -32.56 -20.85 -26.50
N ASN A 242 -31.54 -19.99 -26.69
CA ASN A 242 -31.25 -19.32 -27.97
C ASN A 242 -29.81 -19.59 -28.47
N SER A 243 -29.32 -20.83 -28.32
CA SER A 243 -27.97 -21.24 -28.73
C SER A 243 -27.69 -21.01 -30.23
N THR A 244 -27.19 -19.83 -30.56
CA THR A 244 -26.39 -19.58 -31.78
C THR A 244 -24.98 -19.08 -31.47
N SER A 245 -24.66 -18.83 -30.19
CA SER A 245 -23.29 -18.66 -29.70
C SER A 245 -22.55 -20.00 -29.72
N THR A 246 -22.07 -20.37 -30.90
CA THR A 246 -21.30 -21.59 -31.20
C THR A 246 -19.81 -21.38 -30.99
N GLY A 247 -19.44 -20.71 -29.89
CA GLY A 247 -18.05 -20.60 -29.45
C GLY A 247 -17.66 -21.84 -28.62
N PRO A 248 -16.47 -22.43 -28.83
CA PRO A 248 -16.04 -23.64 -28.11
C PRO A 248 -15.87 -23.47 -26.58
N GLU A 249 -15.94 -22.24 -26.05
CA GLU A 249 -15.68 -21.88 -24.64
C GLU A 249 -16.95 -21.47 -23.86
N ALA A 250 -18.14 -21.52 -24.47
CA ALA A 250 -19.37 -21.09 -23.81
C ALA A 250 -19.71 -22.02 -22.62
N GLY A 251 -19.65 -21.49 -21.39
CA GLY A 251 -19.96 -22.22 -20.16
C GLY A 251 -18.76 -22.89 -19.48
N GLU A 252 -17.53 -22.57 -19.89
CA GLU A 252 -16.30 -23.15 -19.31
C GLU A 252 -15.80 -22.38 -18.07
N TYR A 253 -16.19 -21.11 -17.91
CA TYR A 253 -15.69 -20.22 -16.85
C TYR A 253 -16.80 -19.71 -15.92
N GLY A 254 -16.50 -19.53 -14.64
CA GLY A 254 -17.32 -18.77 -13.71
C GLY A 254 -16.91 -17.29 -13.67
N PHE A 255 -17.77 -16.42 -13.11
CA PHE A 255 -17.41 -15.00 -12.88
C PHE A 255 -16.17 -14.84 -12.00
N GLY A 256 -15.90 -15.79 -11.11
CA GLY A 256 -14.70 -15.80 -10.27
C GLY A 256 -13.39 -16.07 -11.02
N ASP A 257 -13.46 -16.59 -12.25
CA ASP A 257 -12.29 -16.87 -13.09
C ASP A 257 -11.86 -15.66 -13.94
N MET A 258 -12.58 -14.54 -13.81
CA MET A 258 -12.40 -13.35 -14.62
C MET A 258 -11.87 -12.18 -13.80
N ALA A 259 -10.97 -11.41 -14.41
CA ALA A 259 -10.48 -10.15 -13.86
C ALA A 259 -10.50 -9.07 -14.93
N ILE A 260 -11.01 -7.89 -14.58
CA ILE A 260 -10.97 -6.70 -15.43
C ILE A 260 -9.91 -5.76 -14.85
N LEU A 261 -8.85 -5.51 -15.62
CA LEU A 261 -7.74 -4.67 -15.19
C LEU A 261 -7.81 -3.33 -15.92
N VAL A 262 -7.86 -2.24 -15.16
CA VAL A 262 -7.87 -0.87 -15.68
C VAL A 262 -6.65 -0.10 -15.16
N ARG A 263 -6.23 0.94 -15.89
CA ARG A 263 -5.08 1.75 -15.50
C ARG A 263 -5.42 2.71 -14.35
N THR A 264 -6.64 3.24 -14.35
CA THR A 264 -7.10 4.22 -13.35
C THR A 264 -8.50 3.85 -12.84
N GLY A 265 -8.83 4.23 -11.60
CA GLY A 265 -10.16 4.00 -11.04
C GLY A 265 -11.29 4.68 -11.82
N GLN A 266 -11.00 5.77 -12.53
CA GLN A 266 -12.00 6.45 -13.35
C GLN A 266 -12.53 5.58 -14.49
N GLN A 267 -11.67 4.73 -15.09
CA GLN A 267 -12.08 3.79 -16.13
C GLN A 267 -12.99 2.67 -15.59
N ALA A 268 -12.88 2.34 -14.30
CA ALA A 268 -13.74 1.32 -13.69
C ALA A 268 -15.19 1.78 -13.56
N VAL A 269 -15.46 3.09 -13.46
CA VAL A 269 -16.79 3.64 -13.19
C VAL A 269 -17.80 3.24 -14.26
N GLU A 270 -17.42 3.35 -15.54
CA GLU A 270 -18.33 3.04 -16.65
C GLU A 270 -18.55 1.53 -16.80
N ILE A 271 -17.50 0.73 -16.58
CA ILE A 271 -17.59 -0.73 -16.56
C ILE A 271 -18.49 -1.20 -15.41
N GLU A 272 -18.34 -0.61 -14.22
CA GLU A 272 -19.17 -0.89 -13.05
C GLU A 272 -20.64 -0.58 -13.31
N ARG A 273 -20.94 0.57 -13.93
CA ARG A 273 -22.31 0.93 -14.33
C ARG A 273 -22.93 -0.14 -15.22
N CYS A 274 -22.22 -0.59 -16.26
CA CYS A 274 -22.71 -1.63 -17.17
C CYS A 274 -22.85 -3.00 -16.49
N LEU A 275 -21.93 -3.38 -15.59
CA LEU A 275 -22.04 -4.62 -14.81
C LEU A 275 -23.29 -4.63 -13.91
N LEU A 276 -23.59 -3.50 -13.26
CA LEU A 276 -24.78 -3.32 -12.44
C LEU A 276 -26.07 -3.37 -13.27
N GLU A 277 -26.09 -2.72 -14.43
CA GLU A 277 -27.24 -2.70 -15.35
C GLU A 277 -27.59 -4.11 -15.87
N GLU A 278 -26.58 -4.92 -16.19
CA GLU A 278 -26.74 -6.31 -16.63
C GLU A 278 -26.87 -7.32 -15.46
N GLY A 279 -26.76 -6.85 -14.21
CA GLY A 279 -26.88 -7.69 -13.01
C GLY A 279 -25.76 -8.72 -12.85
N LEU A 280 -24.57 -8.46 -13.40
CA LEU A 280 -23.42 -9.34 -13.27
C LEU A 280 -22.72 -9.15 -11.91
N PRO A 281 -22.40 -10.24 -11.19
CA PRO A 281 -21.70 -10.12 -9.91
C PRO A 281 -20.24 -9.72 -10.14
N TYR A 282 -19.77 -8.72 -9.41
CA TYR A 282 -18.38 -8.28 -9.45
C TYR A 282 -17.87 -7.90 -8.07
N ARG A 283 -16.54 -7.81 -7.95
CA ARG A 283 -15.86 -7.28 -6.76
C ARG A 283 -14.86 -6.22 -7.20
N LEU A 284 -15.06 -5.00 -6.73
CA LEU A 284 -14.15 -3.90 -6.99
C LEU A 284 -12.98 -3.92 -6.00
N LEU A 285 -11.76 -4.10 -6.51
CA LEU A 285 -10.53 -4.04 -5.71
C LEU A 285 -9.88 -2.66 -5.88
N GLY A 286 -9.42 -2.07 -4.78
CA GLY A 286 -8.71 -0.77 -4.80
C GLY A 286 -9.58 0.48 -4.59
N HIS A 287 -10.88 0.33 -4.31
CA HIS A 287 -11.74 1.43 -3.84
C HIS A 287 -11.63 1.66 -2.33
N THR A 288 -12.29 2.72 -1.83
CA THR A 288 -12.40 3.03 -0.39
C THR A 288 -12.76 1.77 0.37
N SER A 289 -11.90 1.36 1.31
CA SER A 289 -12.20 0.22 2.18
C SER A 289 -13.47 0.52 2.97
N PHE A 290 -14.22 -0.51 3.36
CA PHE A 290 -15.38 -0.39 4.26
C PHE A 290 -15.07 0.44 5.52
N LEU A 291 -13.85 0.32 6.07
CA LEU A 291 -13.40 1.09 7.24
C LEU A 291 -13.06 2.57 6.93
N GLY A 292 -13.02 2.93 5.66
CA GLY A 292 -12.92 4.31 5.19
C GLY A 292 -14.27 5.00 5.04
N GLU A 293 -15.38 4.24 5.03
CA GLU A 293 -16.71 4.81 5.01
C GLU A 293 -17.03 5.53 6.32
N ARG A 294 -17.82 6.60 6.23
CA ARG A 294 -18.14 7.48 7.36
C ARG A 294 -18.73 6.71 8.55
N GLY A 295 -19.78 5.92 8.34
CA GLY A 295 -20.49 5.22 9.43
C GLY A 295 -19.59 4.26 10.22
N PRO A 296 -18.94 3.28 9.56
CA PRO A 296 -17.99 2.39 10.22
C PRO A 296 -16.84 3.12 10.92
N ARG A 297 -16.33 4.20 10.33
CA ARG A 297 -15.21 4.97 10.88
C ARG A 297 -15.60 5.77 12.12
N GLU A 298 -16.75 6.43 12.11
CA GLU A 298 -17.29 7.15 13.28
C GLU A 298 -17.56 6.17 14.44
N ALA A 299 -18.11 5.00 14.16
CA ALA A 299 -18.29 3.94 15.16
C ALA A 299 -16.94 3.45 15.73
N LEU A 300 -15.96 3.20 14.85
CA LEU A 300 -14.62 2.76 15.25
C LEU A 300 -13.91 3.79 16.13
N ALA A 301 -13.99 5.07 15.77
CA ALA A 301 -13.43 6.18 16.56
C ALA A 301 -14.04 6.23 17.97
N PHE A 302 -15.38 6.08 18.07
CA PHE A 302 -16.07 6.03 19.36
C PHE A 302 -15.60 4.87 20.23
N PHE A 303 -15.54 3.64 19.69
CA PHE A 303 -15.11 2.49 20.46
C PHE A 303 -13.63 2.55 20.85
N ARG A 304 -12.75 3.04 19.96
CA ARG A 304 -11.34 3.25 20.28
C ARG A 304 -11.16 4.26 21.42
N TYR A 305 -11.91 5.35 21.42
CA TYR A 305 -11.93 6.30 22.54
C TYR A 305 -12.45 5.68 23.83
N ALA A 306 -13.53 4.88 23.77
CA ALA A 306 -14.08 4.22 24.94
C ALA A 306 -13.08 3.23 25.60
N LEU A 307 -12.21 2.60 24.80
CA LEU A 307 -11.16 1.70 25.27
C LEU A 307 -9.91 2.43 25.77
N GLU A 308 -9.56 3.56 25.17
CA GLU A 308 -8.34 4.31 25.45
C GLU A 308 -8.62 5.82 25.70
N PRO A 309 -9.43 6.19 26.70
CA PRO A 309 -9.93 7.57 26.86
C PRO A 309 -8.85 8.59 27.27
N THR A 310 -7.72 8.12 27.79
CA THR A 310 -6.58 8.97 28.19
C THR A 310 -5.69 9.37 27.02
N ARG A 311 -5.90 8.79 25.83
CA ARG A 311 -5.08 9.07 24.64
C ARG A 311 -5.64 10.26 23.84
N PRO A 312 -4.90 11.38 23.68
CA PRO A 312 -5.34 12.58 22.98
C PRO A 312 -5.88 12.33 21.56
N LEU A 313 -5.18 11.50 20.78
CA LEU A 313 -5.57 11.16 19.41
C LEU A 313 -6.95 10.51 19.35
N ARG A 314 -7.30 9.65 20.31
CA ARG A 314 -8.60 8.96 20.33
C ARG A 314 -9.75 9.90 20.57
N LEU A 315 -9.56 10.89 21.44
CA LEU A 315 -10.54 11.96 21.64
C LEU A 315 -10.73 12.76 20.34
N LEU A 316 -9.63 13.14 19.68
CA LEU A 316 -9.70 13.87 18.42
C LEU A 316 -10.41 13.05 17.32
N GLU A 317 -10.15 11.76 17.22
CA GLU A 317 -10.86 10.85 16.30
C GLU A 317 -12.37 10.86 16.55
N ALA A 318 -12.79 10.74 17.82
CA ALA A 318 -14.21 10.70 18.20
C ALA A 318 -14.94 12.04 18.04
N LEU A 319 -14.21 13.15 18.12
CA LEU A 319 -14.74 14.50 17.92
C LEU A 319 -14.73 14.96 16.46
N ARG A 320 -13.99 14.29 15.58
CA ARG A 320 -13.97 14.57 14.13
C ARG A 320 -15.17 13.94 13.41
N GLY A 321 -15.42 14.44 12.20
CA GLY A 321 -16.49 13.93 11.33
C GLY A 321 -17.83 14.60 11.62
N SER A 322 -18.93 13.89 11.41
CA SER A 322 -20.27 14.41 11.65
C SER A 322 -20.87 13.88 12.95
N SER A 323 -20.00 13.60 13.92
CA SER A 323 -20.41 13.26 15.28
C SER A 323 -21.43 14.29 15.79
N PRO A 324 -22.51 13.86 16.46
CA PRO A 324 -23.46 14.80 17.08
C PRO A 324 -22.78 15.69 18.14
N PHE A 325 -21.58 15.33 18.58
CA PHE A 325 -20.76 16.08 19.54
C PHE A 325 -19.63 16.89 18.87
N HIS A 326 -19.62 17.00 17.53
CA HIS A 326 -18.59 17.74 16.81
C HIS A 326 -18.58 19.22 17.21
N PRO A 327 -17.49 19.75 17.81
CA PRO A 327 -17.47 21.11 18.34
C PRO A 327 -17.22 22.19 17.26
N GLY A 328 -17.01 21.79 16.01
CA GLY A 328 -16.64 22.65 14.88
C GLY A 328 -15.16 22.53 14.55
N ASP A 329 -14.81 22.67 13.26
CA ASP A 329 -13.45 22.43 12.77
C ASP A 329 -12.40 23.32 13.43
N ALA A 330 -12.76 24.58 13.74
CA ALA A 330 -11.88 25.49 14.46
C ALA A 330 -11.56 24.98 15.88
N ALA A 331 -12.57 24.55 16.63
CA ALA A 331 -12.39 24.02 17.97
C ALA A 331 -11.60 22.70 17.97
N VAL A 332 -11.84 21.82 16.98
CA VAL A 332 -11.05 20.59 16.81
C VAL A 332 -9.57 20.91 16.53
N ARG A 333 -9.28 21.90 15.69
CA ARG A 333 -7.90 22.35 15.41
C ARG A 333 -7.25 22.98 16.64
N ASP A 334 -7.95 23.82 17.37
CA ASP A 334 -7.44 24.44 18.60
C ASP A 334 -7.14 23.39 19.67
N LEU A 335 -8.01 22.38 19.83
CA LEU A 335 -7.78 21.24 20.70
C LEU A 335 -6.56 20.41 20.23
N SER A 336 -6.48 20.13 18.93
CA SER A 336 -5.36 19.40 18.32
C SER A 336 -4.01 20.08 18.61
N ARG A 337 -3.96 21.42 18.52
CA ARG A 337 -2.79 22.23 18.86
C ARG A 337 -2.49 22.24 20.35
N ALA A 338 -3.51 22.47 21.19
CA ALA A 338 -3.34 22.53 22.64
C ALA A 338 -2.79 21.23 23.21
N LEU A 339 -3.23 20.07 22.69
CA LEU A 339 -2.78 18.76 23.12
C LEU A 339 -1.29 18.47 22.83
N VAL A 340 -0.68 19.17 21.88
CA VAL A 340 0.78 19.11 21.65
C VAL A 340 1.52 19.87 22.76
N SER A 341 1.05 21.09 23.07
CA SER A 341 1.71 21.96 24.04
C SER A 341 1.68 21.42 25.48
N THR A 342 0.64 20.68 25.86
CA THR A 342 0.49 20.18 27.24
C THR A 342 1.41 18.99 27.55
N GLN A 343 1.82 18.18 26.55
CA GLN A 343 2.74 17.05 26.76
C GLN A 343 4.23 17.44 26.78
N VAL A 344 4.60 18.62 26.27
CA VAL A 344 5.98 19.12 26.32
C VAL A 344 6.34 19.67 27.71
N MET A 345 5.36 19.74 28.63
CA MET A 345 5.49 20.37 29.95
C MET A 345 5.55 19.40 31.16
N ASP A 346 5.44 18.09 30.95
CA ASP A 346 5.62 17.04 31.98
C ASP A 346 6.87 16.19 31.71
#